data_AF-A0A7S2AJ90-F1
#
_entry.id   AF-A0A7S2AJ90-F1
#
_cell.length_a   1.000
_cell.length_b   1.000
_cell.length_c   1.000
_cell.angle_alpha   90.00
_cell.angle_beta   90.00
_cell.angle_gamma   90.00
#
_symmetry.space_group_name_H-M   'P 1'
#
loop_
_entity.id
_entity.type
_entity.pdbx_description
1 polymer ?
#
loop_
_entity_poly.entity_id
_entity_poly.type
_entity_poly.pdbx_seq_one_letter_code
_entity_poly.pdbx_strand_id
1 'polypeptide(L)'
;ADRMLDMGFEPDVRKIVGQIRPDRQTLMFSATWPRSVQKLARDFQRDIVQLHVGSDDLSANADIAQEIIVTGGYGQKLDLLTEKLRELDSSGASKALVFVGTKKSTEEVCNHLRQQRFPCASIHGDKEQYAREKALGHLKSQ
;
A
#
# COMPACT_ATOMS: atom_id res chain seq x y z
N ALA A 1 -13.53 3.60 4.83
CA ALA A 1 -14.30 4.27 5.90
C ALA A 1 -13.41 4.37 7.12
N ASP A 2 -12.89 3.23 7.60
CA ASP A 2 -11.66 3.10 8.39
C ASP A 2 -10.65 4.25 8.27
N ARG A 3 -10.12 4.54 7.07
CA ARG A 3 -9.09 5.58 6.89
C ARG A 3 -9.55 6.98 7.30
N MET A 4 -10.83 7.32 7.09
CA MET A 4 -11.38 8.61 7.51
C MET A 4 -11.50 8.69 9.03
N LEU A 5 -11.82 7.57 9.69
CA LEU A 5 -11.84 7.48 11.15
C LEU A 5 -10.43 7.59 11.74
N ASP A 6 -9.44 6.94 11.13
CA ASP A 6 -8.03 7.05 11.54
C ASP A 6 -7.50 8.48 11.42
N MET A 7 -8.01 9.25 10.46
CA MET A 7 -7.71 10.67 10.28
C MET A 7 -8.50 11.59 11.23
N GLY A 8 -9.39 11.05 12.06
CA GLY A 8 -10.20 11.82 13.01
C GLY A 8 -11.40 12.54 12.40
N PHE A 9 -11.80 12.23 11.16
CA PHE A 9 -12.91 12.90 10.49
C PHE A 9 -14.31 12.45 10.93
N GLU A 10 -14.43 11.60 11.95
CA GLU A 10 -15.74 11.13 12.42
C GLU A 10 -16.72 12.27 12.72
N PRO A 11 -16.35 13.36 13.44
CA PRO A 11 -17.27 14.45 13.74
C PRO A 11 -17.78 15.15 12.47
N ASP A 12 -16.89 15.38 11.51
CA ASP A 12 -17.22 16.04 10.24
C ASP A 12 -18.16 15.19 9.39
N VAL A 13 -17.89 13.89 9.29
CA VAL A 13 -18.77 12.96 8.57
C VAL A 13 -20.16 12.92 9.20
N ARG A 14 -20.26 12.87 10.54
CA ARG A 14 -21.56 12.92 11.24
C ARG A 14 -22.32 14.21 10.96
N LYS A 15 -21.63 15.35 10.95
CA LYS A 15 -22.23 16.65 10.64
C LYS A 15 -22.80 16.68 9.23
N ILE A 16 -22.04 16.19 8.24
CA ILE A 16 -22.50 16.12 6.85
C ILE A 16 -23.70 15.18 6.72
N VAL A 17 -23.62 13.96 7.27
CA VAL A 17 -24.70 12.97 7.18
C VAL A 17 -25.97 13.45 7.89
N GLY A 18 -25.84 14.20 8.99
CA GLY A 18 -26.96 14.80 9.71
C GLY A 18 -27.73 15.87 8.91
N GLN A 19 -27.14 16.43 7.86
CA GLN A 19 -27.80 17.38 6.96
C GLN A 19 -28.49 16.70 5.76
N ILE A 20 -28.36 15.37 5.62
CA ILE A 20 -28.96 14.60 4.53
C ILE A 20 -30.29 14.01 4.99
N ARG A 21 -31.30 14.06 4.13
CA ARG A 21 -32.63 13.46 4.36
C ARG A 21 -32.49 11.97 4.78
N PRO A 22 -33.31 11.48 5.74
CA PRO A 22 -33.18 10.12 6.27
C PRO A 22 -33.54 9.00 5.29
N ASP A 23 -34.31 9.27 4.25
CA ASP A 23 -34.67 8.38 3.16
C ASP A 23 -33.59 8.38 2.07
N ARG A 24 -32.46 7.76 2.41
CA ARG A 24 -31.30 7.65 1.54
C ARG A 24 -30.79 6.23 1.49
N GLN A 25 -30.19 5.86 0.36
CA GLN A 25 -29.33 4.70 0.28
C GLN A 25 -27.92 5.08 0.74
N THR A 26 -27.33 4.31 1.65
CA THR A 26 -25.98 4.57 2.17
C THR A 26 -25.09 3.37 1.89
N LEU A 27 -24.03 3.58 1.11
CA LEU A 27 -23.00 2.59 0.81
C LEU A 27 -21.76 2.94 1.64
N MET A 28 -21.25 1.97 2.40
CA MET A 28 -20.04 2.14 3.19
C MET A 28 -19.00 1.11 2.76
N PHE A 29 -17.84 1.60 2.37
CA PHE A 29 -16.71 0.77 1.96
C PHE A 29 -15.59 0.88 3.00
N SER A 30 -15.07 -0.25 3.47
CA SER A 30 -13.97 -0.32 4.44
C SER A 30 -13.09 -1.51 4.10
N ALA A 31 -11.76 -1.34 4.19
CA ALA A 31 -10.83 -2.44 4.00
C ALA A 31 -10.66 -3.25 5.30
N THR A 32 -10.87 -2.59 6.44
CA THR A 32 -10.83 -3.20 7.77
C THR A 32 -12.19 -3.10 8.46
N TRP A 33 -12.44 -3.98 9.43
CA TRP A 33 -13.71 -4.05 10.18
C TRP A 33 -13.58 -3.92 11.72
N PRO A 34 -12.82 -2.94 12.25
CA PRO A 34 -12.71 -2.72 13.69
C PRO A 34 -14.04 -2.21 14.29
N ARG A 35 -14.16 -2.27 15.63
CA ARG A 35 -15.38 -1.85 16.36
C ARG A 35 -15.83 -0.43 16.03
N SER A 36 -14.90 0.50 15.77
CA SER A 36 -15.21 1.88 15.39
C SER A 36 -15.96 1.97 14.05
N VAL A 37 -15.49 1.23 13.03
CA VAL A 37 -16.14 1.14 11.72
C VAL A 37 -17.50 0.46 11.83
N GLN A 38 -17.61 -0.61 12.63
CA GLN A 38 -18.89 -1.29 12.87
C GLN A 38 -19.93 -0.35 13.49
N LYS A 39 -19.52 0.47 14.46
CA LYS A 39 -20.37 1.49 15.07
C LYS A 39 -20.84 2.51 14.04
N LEU A 40 -19.93 2.99 13.18
CA LEU A 40 -20.26 3.92 12.11
C LEU A 40 -21.28 3.35 11.12
N ALA A 41 -21.12 2.07 10.75
CA ALA A 41 -22.06 1.36 9.87
C ALA A 41 -23.47 1.38 10.45
N ARG A 42 -23.61 1.02 11.74
CA ARG A 42 -24.89 0.98 12.45
C ARG A 42 -25.52 2.36 12.57
N ASP A 43 -24.72 3.42 12.71
CA ASP A 43 -25.22 4.78 12.87
C ASP A 43 -25.71 5.38 11.54
N PHE A 44 -25.11 4.99 10.41
CA PHE A 44 -25.38 5.61 9.11
C PHE A 44 -26.25 4.79 8.17
N GLN A 45 -26.37 3.49 8.38
CA GLN A 45 -27.13 2.58 7.52
C GLN A 45 -28.35 2.03 8.26
N ARG A 46 -29.40 1.72 7.49
CA ARG A 46 -30.61 1.01 7.93
C ARG A 46 -30.67 -0.31 7.18
N ASP A 47 -31.07 -1.39 7.85
CA ASP A 47 -31.20 -2.74 7.27
C ASP A 47 -29.96 -3.16 6.45
N ILE A 48 -28.78 -3.07 7.08
CA ILE A 48 -27.49 -3.28 6.43
C ILE A 48 -27.36 -4.70 5.86
N VAL A 49 -27.01 -4.79 4.58
CA VAL A 49 -26.48 -6.02 3.97
C VAL A 49 -24.96 -5.90 3.91
N GLN A 50 -24.26 -6.77 4.63
CA GLN A 50 -22.80 -6.81 4.62
C GLN A 50 -22.33 -7.78 3.53
N LEU A 51 -21.52 -7.27 2.60
CA LEU A 51 -20.81 -8.08 1.62
C LEU A 51 -19.33 -8.07 1.99
N HIS A 52 -18.80 -9.24 2.29
CA HIS A 52 -17.37 -9.44 2.57
C HIS A 52 -16.75 -10.26 1.45
N VAL A 53 -15.59 -9.80 0.96
CA VAL A 53 -14.82 -10.51 -0.07
C VAL A 53 -13.47 -10.88 0.56
N GLY A 54 -13.27 -12.17 0.84
CA GLY A 54 -12.09 -12.69 1.54
C GLY A 54 -12.43 -13.35 2.88
N SER A 55 -11.45 -13.48 3.77
CA SER A 55 -11.61 -13.99 5.14
C SER A 55 -11.71 -12.86 6.17
N ASP A 56 -12.32 -13.13 7.34
CA ASP A 56 -12.40 -12.19 8.47
C ASP A 56 -11.05 -12.01 9.19
N ASP A 57 -10.18 -13.02 9.10
CA ASP A 57 -8.85 -12.93 9.67
C ASP A 57 -7.99 -12.00 8.82
N LEU A 58 -7.48 -10.93 9.44
CA LEU A 58 -6.32 -10.14 9.00
C LEU A 58 -5.07 -11.04 9.03
N SER A 59 -5.09 -12.11 8.25
CA SER A 59 -3.93 -12.92 7.97
C SER A 59 -3.25 -12.31 6.76
N ALA A 60 -1.94 -12.13 6.83
CA ALA A 60 -1.18 -11.86 5.64
C ALA A 60 -1.44 -13.01 4.65
N ASN A 61 -1.71 -12.68 3.39
CA ASN A 61 -2.12 -13.66 2.38
C ASN A 61 -1.19 -14.88 2.42
N ALA A 62 -1.75 -16.06 2.69
CA ALA A 62 -0.98 -17.31 2.83
C ALA A 62 -0.22 -17.68 1.55
N ASP A 63 -0.67 -17.18 0.40
CA ASP A 63 0.02 -17.35 -0.89
C ASP A 63 1.28 -16.46 -1.01
N ILE A 64 1.51 -15.53 -0.06
CA ILE A 64 2.67 -14.64 -0.03
C ILE A 64 3.66 -15.13 1.01
N ALA A 65 4.75 -15.74 0.53
CA ALA A 65 5.91 -16.03 1.36
C ALA A 65 6.53 -14.74 1.90
N GLN A 66 6.74 -14.68 3.21
CA GLN A 66 7.31 -13.52 3.91
C GLN A 66 8.58 -13.91 4.65
N GLU A 67 9.66 -13.19 4.39
CA GLU A 67 10.96 -13.37 5.05
C GLU A 67 11.33 -12.07 5.78
N ILE A 68 11.68 -12.18 7.06
CA ILE A 68 12.14 -11.05 7.87
C ILE A 68 13.63 -11.24 8.12
N ILE A 69 14.45 -10.31 7.62
CA ILE A 69 15.90 -10.34 7.78
C ILE A 69 16.34 -9.11 8.57
N VAL A 70 16.98 -9.34 9.71
CA VAL A 70 17.55 -8.29 10.55
C VAL A 70 18.97 -8.01 10.09
N THR A 71 19.28 -6.75 9.76
CA THR A 71 20.62 -6.32 9.33
C THR A 71 21.25 -5.37 10.35
N GLY A 72 22.58 -5.34 10.39
CA GLY A 72 23.38 -4.50 11.28
C GLY A 72 23.47 -3.03 10.86
N GLY A 73 22.84 -2.64 9.75
CA GLY A 73 22.84 -1.25 9.30
C GLY A 73 22.44 -1.06 7.84
N TYR A 74 22.48 0.19 7.39
CA TYR A 74 22.05 0.58 6.04
C TYR A 74 22.92 -0.02 4.93
N GLY A 75 24.25 -0.02 5.08
CA GLY A 75 25.16 -0.61 4.08
C GLY A 75 24.89 -2.10 3.88
N GLN A 76 24.87 -2.88 4.97
CA GLN A 76 24.56 -4.31 4.92
C GLN A 76 23.16 -4.58 4.35
N LYS A 77 22.19 -3.68 4.60
CA LYS A 77 20.86 -3.78 4.01
C LYS A 77 20.87 -3.61 2.48
N LEU A 78 21.70 -2.70 1.94
CA LEU A 78 21.84 -2.50 0.50
C LEU A 78 22.54 -3.69 -0.19
N ASP A 79 23.56 -4.24 0.46
CA ASP A 79 24.28 -5.42 -0.05
C ASP A 79 23.35 -6.62 -0.10
N LEU A 80 22.63 -6.89 1.00
CA LEU A 80 21.64 -7.95 1.07
C LEU A 80 20.49 -7.78 0.06
N LEU A 81 20.00 -6.55 -0.13
CA LEU A 81 19.00 -6.26 -1.16
C LEU A 81 19.52 -6.65 -2.54
N THR A 82 20.77 -6.31 -2.84
CA THR A 82 21.41 -6.62 -4.13
C THR A 82 21.52 -8.13 -4.33
N GLU A 83 21.94 -8.86 -3.30
CA GLU A 83 22.03 -10.33 -3.31
C GLU A 83 20.67 -10.98 -3.56
N LYS A 84 19.64 -10.59 -2.79
CA LYS A 84 18.28 -11.11 -2.93
C LYS A 84 17.67 -10.83 -4.30
N LEU A 85 17.93 -9.64 -4.88
CA LEU A 85 17.47 -9.34 -6.23
C LEU A 85 18.15 -10.21 -7.29
N ARG A 86 19.43 -10.59 -7.12
CA ARG A 86 20.10 -11.54 -8.04
C ARG A 86 19.56 -12.96 -7.90
N GLU A 87 19.25 -13.38 -6.67
CA GLU A 87 18.62 -14.68 -6.39
C GLU A 87 17.24 -14.77 -7.05
N LEU A 88 16.43 -13.70 -6.93
CA LEU A 88 15.12 -13.59 -7.57
C LEU A 88 15.23 -13.60 -9.11
N ASP A 89 16.16 -12.84 -9.68
CA ASP A 89 16.43 -12.85 -11.13
C ASP A 89 16.82 -14.25 -11.62
N SER A 90 17.68 -14.94 -10.88
CA SER A 90 18.13 -16.31 -11.19
C SER A 90 17.02 -17.37 -11.07
N SER A 91 16.01 -17.13 -10.23
CA SER A 91 14.82 -17.99 -10.09
C SER A 91 13.70 -17.64 -11.07
N GLY A 92 13.93 -16.70 -11.99
CA GLY A 92 13.02 -16.34 -13.08
C GLY A 92 12.09 -15.17 -12.77
N ALA A 93 12.27 -14.47 -11.65
CA ALA A 93 11.51 -13.26 -11.37
C ALA A 93 12.01 -12.09 -12.23
N SER A 94 11.17 -11.60 -13.14
CA SER A 94 11.54 -10.52 -14.06
C SER A 94 11.34 -9.11 -13.48
N LYS A 95 10.58 -8.98 -12.38
CA LYS A 95 10.15 -7.69 -11.84
C LYS A 95 10.12 -7.73 -10.31
N ALA A 96 10.54 -6.63 -9.70
CA ALA A 96 10.48 -6.43 -8.26
C ALA A 96 10.03 -5.00 -7.93
N LEU A 97 9.30 -4.85 -6.83
CA LEU A 97 8.97 -3.56 -6.22
C LEU A 97 9.70 -3.45 -4.88
N VAL A 98 10.53 -2.41 -4.75
CA VAL A 98 11.29 -2.14 -3.52
C VAL A 98 10.72 -0.89 -2.86
N PHE A 99 10.09 -1.05 -1.70
CA PHE A 99 9.59 0.06 -0.90
C PHE A 99 10.68 0.61 0.02
N VAL A 100 10.81 1.92 0.06
CA VAL A 100 11.81 2.63 0.87
C VAL A 100 11.12 3.72 1.68
N GLY A 101 11.58 3.95 2.91
CA GLY A 101 10.87 4.80 3.87
C GLY A 101 10.83 6.29 3.55
N THR A 102 11.73 6.80 2.69
CA THR A 102 11.76 8.23 2.32
C THR A 102 12.02 8.43 0.83
N LYS A 103 11.56 9.57 0.31
CA LYS A 103 11.83 9.99 -1.08
C LYS A 103 13.33 10.08 -1.38
N LYS A 104 14.12 10.59 -0.43
CA LYS A 104 15.58 10.72 -0.58
C LYS A 104 16.23 9.34 -0.69
N SER A 105 15.90 8.44 0.24
CA SER A 105 16.42 7.07 0.22
C SER A 105 15.97 6.29 -1.01
N THR A 106 14.80 6.61 -1.58
CA THR A 106 14.34 6.01 -2.84
C THR A 106 15.32 6.30 -3.98
N GLU A 107 15.83 7.53 -4.09
CA GLU A 107 16.83 7.90 -5.10
C GLU A 107 18.19 7.26 -4.80
N GLU A 108 18.62 7.24 -3.54
CA GLU A 108 19.87 6.61 -3.12
C GLU A 108 19.89 5.11 -3.47
N VAL A 109 18.84 4.37 -3.10
CA VAL A 109 18.69 2.93 -3.41
C VAL A 109 18.64 2.71 -4.92
N CYS A 110 17.88 3.52 -5.66
CA CYS A 110 17.78 3.41 -7.12
C CYS A 110 19.13 3.61 -7.81
N ASN A 111 19.92 4.59 -7.36
CA ASN A 111 21.26 4.84 -7.89
C ASN A 111 22.23 3.71 -7.54
N HIS A 112 22.18 3.18 -6.31
CA HIS A 112 22.95 1.99 -5.91
C HIS A 112 22.64 0.80 -6.83
N LEU A 113 21.36 0.49 -7.05
CA LEU A 113 20.94 -0.62 -7.91
C LEU A 113 21.40 -0.43 -9.37
N ARG A 114 21.34 0.80 -9.90
CA ARG A 114 21.86 1.11 -11.24
C ARG A 114 23.38 0.90 -11.34
N GLN A 115 24.14 1.27 -10.30
CA GLN A 115 25.58 1.00 -10.24
C GLN A 115 25.87 -0.51 -10.23
N GLN A 116 25.00 -1.29 -9.60
CA GLN A 116 25.03 -2.76 -9.62
C GLN A 116 24.46 -3.39 -10.91
N ARG A 117 24.17 -2.56 -11.93
CA ARG A 117 23.64 -2.91 -13.26
C ARG A 117 22.21 -3.44 -13.29
N PHE A 118 21.41 -3.15 -12.28
CA PHE A 118 19.97 -3.42 -12.33
C PHE A 118 19.23 -2.33 -13.11
N PRO A 119 18.35 -2.69 -14.06
CA PRO A 119 17.37 -1.77 -14.61
C PRO A 119 16.43 -1.30 -13.51
N CYS A 120 16.56 -0.05 -13.09
CA CYS A 120 15.80 0.49 -11.96
C CYS A 120 15.26 1.89 -12.26
N ALA A 121 14.04 2.16 -11.80
CA ALA A 121 13.40 3.46 -11.81
C ALA A 121 12.80 3.76 -10.43
N SER A 122 12.98 4.99 -9.95
CA SER A 122 12.44 5.47 -8.69
C SER A 122 11.07 6.15 -8.91
N ILE A 123 10.16 6.00 -7.96
CA ILE A 123 8.85 6.68 -7.95
C ILE A 123 8.66 7.30 -6.56
N HIS A 124 8.44 8.62 -6.49
CA HIS A 124 8.10 9.34 -5.27
C HIS A 124 7.35 10.65 -5.58
N GLY A 125 6.82 11.31 -4.55
CA GLY A 125 5.97 12.50 -4.69
C GLY A 125 6.60 13.67 -5.44
N ASP A 126 7.90 13.92 -5.23
CA ASP A 126 8.62 15.02 -5.89
C ASP A 126 8.95 14.76 -7.38
N LYS A 127 8.72 13.55 -7.92
CA LYS A 127 8.93 13.32 -9.36
C LYS A 127 7.78 13.88 -10.18
N GLU A 128 8.14 14.49 -11.32
CA GLU A 128 7.18 14.90 -12.34
C GLU A 128 6.31 13.71 -12.79
N GLN A 129 5.03 13.99 -13.06
CA GLN A 129 4.06 12.96 -13.46
C GLN A 129 4.55 12.13 -14.65
N TYR A 130 5.14 12.78 -15.67
CA TYR A 130 5.70 12.10 -16.83
C TYR A 130 6.78 11.07 -16.44
N ALA A 131 7.67 11.40 -15.52
CA ALA A 131 8.71 10.49 -15.05
C ALA A 131 8.11 9.29 -14.30
N ARG A 132 7.05 9.51 -13.52
CA ARG A 132 6.31 8.44 -12.82
C ARG A 132 5.63 7.51 -13.81
N GLU A 133 4.93 8.05 -14.80
CA GLU A 133 4.25 7.27 -15.83
C GLU A 133 5.24 6.46 -16.68
N LYS A 134 6.39 7.04 -17.03
CA LYS A 134 7.46 6.32 -17.74
C LYS A 134 7.99 5.14 -16.92
N ALA A 135 8.25 5.34 -15.62
CA ALA A 135 8.69 4.26 -14.73
C ALA A 135 7.66 3.13 -14.64
N LEU A 136 6.37 3.48 -14.50
CA LEU A 136 5.26 2.51 -14.51
C LEU A 136 5.10 1.82 -15.87
N GLY A 137 5.31 2.55 -16.96
CA GLY A 137 5.29 2.03 -18.32
C GLY A 137 6.33 0.93 -18.53
N HIS A 138 7.57 1.18 -18.11
CA HIS A 138 8.64 0.18 -18.17
C HIS A 138 8.32 -1.08 -17.36
N LEU A 139 7.70 -0.92 -16.18
CA LEU A 139 7.27 -2.06 -15.37
C LEU A 139 6.17 -2.89 -16.05
N LYS A 140 5.27 -2.25 -16.81
CA LYS A 140 4.18 -2.95 -17.53
C LYS A 140 4.63 -3.62 -18.82
N SER A 141 5.59 -3.04 -19.54
CA SER A 141 5.96 -3.44 -20.91
C SER A 141 7.07 -4.49 -21.02
N GLN A 142 7.61 -4.97 -19.89
CA GLN A 142 8.59 -6.07 -19.86
C GLN A 142 7.94 -7.44 -19.66
#